data_AF-A0A1A9S819-F1
#
_entry.id   AF-A0A1A9S819-F1
#
_cell.length_a   1.000
_cell.length_b   1.000
_cell.length_c   1.000
_cell.angle_alpha   90.00
_cell.angle_beta   90.00
_cell.angle_gamma   90.00
#
_symmetry.space_group_name_H-M   'P 1'
#
loop_
_entity.id
_entity.type
_entity.pdbx_description
1 polymer ?
#
loop_
_entity_poly.entity_id
_entity_poly.type
_entity_poly.pdbx_seq_one_letter_code
_entity_poly.pdbx_strand_id
1 'polypeptide(L)' 'MILDPNLLSKEQVSEIVAKFQSILNSNVLDLPNELQQEDRIEFDRAVLNAFNIELDPKTIYDSLLKIYNIIKSVKDN' A
#
# COMPACT_ATOMS: atom_id res chain seq x y z
N MET A 1 13.36 1.08 -7.34
CA MET A 1 13.74 1.31 -5.93
C MET A 1 13.30 0.11 -5.14
N ILE A 2 14.16 -0.43 -4.27
CA ILE A 2 13.82 -1.55 -3.38
C ILE A 2 13.96 -1.02 -1.95
N LEU A 3 12.92 -1.20 -1.13
CA LEU A 3 12.92 -0.80 0.28
C LEU A 3 13.72 -1.83 1.09
N ASP A 4 14.78 -1.40 1.78
CA ASP A 4 15.60 -2.28 2.63
C ASP A 4 15.11 -2.24 4.08
N PRO A 5 14.50 -3.33 4.60
CA PRO A 5 13.94 -3.35 5.95
C PRO A 5 15.00 -3.22 7.05
N ASN A 6 16.29 -3.45 6.76
CA ASN A 6 17.37 -3.29 7.74
C ASN A 6 17.61 -1.83 8.13
N LEU A 7 17.04 -0.89 7.39
CA LEU A 7 17.13 0.55 7.68
C LEU A 7 16.12 1.00 8.74
N LEU A 8 15.19 0.13 9.14
CA LEU A 8 14.10 0.47 10.05
C LEU A 8 14.47 0.22 11.52
N SER A 9 14.01 1.11 12.40
CA SER A 9 14.07 0.89 13.84
C SER A 9 13.05 -0.17 14.28
N LYS A 10 13.23 -0.72 15.48
CA LYS A 10 12.28 -1.70 16.05
C LYS A 10 10.88 -1.09 16.21
N GLU A 11 10.81 0.18 16.58
CA GLU A 11 9.57 0.93 16.75
C GLU A 11 8.85 1.09 15.41
N GLN A 12 9.57 1.48 14.35
CA GLN A 12 9.02 1.60 13.00
C GLN A 12 8.50 0.26 12.48
N VAL A 13 9.25 -0.82 12.68
CA VAL A 13 8.79 -2.18 12.34
C VAL A 13 7.52 -2.53 13.10
N SER A 14 7.49 -2.27 14.41
CA SER A 14 6.31 -2.57 15.24
C SER A 14 5.07 -1.79 14.79
N GLU A 15 5.23 -0.52 14.40
CA GLU A 15 4.13 0.30 13.90
C GLU A 15 3.59 -0.23 12.56
N ILE A 16 4.48 -0.54 11.61
CA ILE A 16 4.11 -1.10 10.30
C ILE A 16 3.36 -2.42 10.47
N VAL A 17 3.87 -3.32 11.34
CA VAL A 17 3.23 -4.61 11.61
C VAL A 17 1.85 -4.42 12.25
N ALA A 18 1.71 -3.52 13.21
CA ALA A 18 0.43 -3.25 13.85
C ALA A 18 -0.62 -2.75 12.85
N LYS A 19 -0.24 -1.82 11.95
CA LYS A 19 -1.14 -1.32 10.90
C LYS A 19 -1.48 -2.40 9.86
N PHE A 20 -0.52 -3.27 9.53
CA PHE A 20 -0.76 -4.39 8.62
C PHE A 20 -1.76 -5.41 9.19
N GLN A 21 -1.77 -5.63 10.50
CA GLN A 21 -2.73 -6.54 11.13
C GLN A 21 -4.18 -6.10 10.93
N SER A 22 -4.46 -4.80 10.87
CA SER A 22 -5.81 -4.30 10.55
C SER A 22 -6.27 -4.75 9.17
N ILE A 23 -5.38 -4.71 8.17
CA ILE A 23 -5.66 -5.14 6.79
C ILE A 23 -5.94 -6.64 6.73
N LEU A 24 -5.21 -7.46 7.49
CA LEU A 24 -5.40 -8.93 7.50
C LEU A 24 -6.80 -9.34 7.99
N ASN A 25 -7.45 -8.50 8.78
CA ASN A 25 -8.79 -8.75 9.30
C ASN A 25 -9.90 -8.15 8.40
N SER A 26 -9.52 -7.38 7.37
CA SER A 26 -10.45 -6.78 6.42
C SER A 26 -10.86 -7.78 5.33
N ASN A 27 -12.06 -7.59 4.76
CA ASN A 27 -12.51 -8.38 3.64
C ASN A 27 -11.63 -8.10 2.41
N VAL A 28 -11.24 -9.15 1.69
CA VAL A 28 -10.52 -9.02 0.42
C VAL A 28 -11.48 -8.45 -0.63
N LEU A 29 -11.09 -7.33 -1.24
CA LEU A 29 -11.86 -6.64 -2.28
C LEU A 29 -11.07 -6.65 -3.61
N ASP A 30 -11.66 -6.15 -4.68
CA ASP A 30 -10.88 -5.86 -5.88
C ASP A 30 -10.00 -4.62 -5.67
N LEU A 31 -8.90 -4.56 -6.42
CA LEU A 31 -7.84 -3.56 -6.23
C LEU A 31 -8.37 -2.11 -6.11
N PRO A 32 -9.29 -1.61 -6.96
CA PRO A 32 -9.80 -0.25 -6.82
C PRO A 32 -10.48 0.03 -5.48
N ASN A 33 -11.18 -0.95 -4.92
CA ASN A 33 -11.85 -0.81 -3.63
C ASN A 33 -10.87 -0.97 -2.47
N GLU A 34 -9.88 -1.87 -2.56
CA GLU A 34 -8.83 -2.00 -1.54
C GLU A 34 -8.02 -0.70 -1.37
N LEU A 35 -7.68 -0.03 -2.47
CA LEU A 35 -6.89 1.22 -2.45
C LEU A 35 -7.65 2.41 -1.84
N GLN A 36 -8.95 2.28 -1.61
CA GLN A 36 -9.78 3.29 -0.93
C GLN A 36 -9.93 3.03 0.57
N GLN A 37 -9.49 1.87 1.08
CA GLN A 37 -9.66 1.53 2.49
C GLN A 37 -8.70 2.35 3.35
N GLU A 38 -9.23 2.88 4.46
CA GLU A 38 -8.48 3.76 5.36
C GLU A 38 -7.31 3.02 6.03
N ASP A 39 -7.52 1.77 6.47
CA ASP A 39 -6.48 0.90 7.03
C ASP A 39 -5.32 0.67 6.05
N ARG A 40 -5.64 0.48 4.76
CA ARG A 40 -4.65 0.36 3.68
C ARG A 40 -3.87 1.66 3.49
N ILE A 41 -4.56 2.79 3.40
CA ILE A 41 -3.94 4.12 3.27
C ILE A 41 -3.01 4.42 4.44
N GLU A 42 -3.46 4.10 5.65
CA GLU A 42 -2.66 4.30 6.86
C GLU A 42 -1.41 3.44 6.90
N PHE A 43 -1.52 2.17 6.51
CA PHE A 43 -0.38 1.26 6.40
C PHE A 43 0.64 1.76 5.37
N ASP A 44 0.18 2.07 4.15
CA ASP A 44 1.07 2.51 3.08
C ASP A 44 1.76 3.83 3.46
N ARG A 45 1.04 4.75 4.12
CA ARG A 45 1.64 5.98 4.68
C ARG A 45 2.69 5.68 5.75
N ALA A 46 2.45 4.74 6.65
CA ALA A 46 3.42 4.37 7.69
C ALA A 46 4.70 3.78 7.08
N VAL A 47 4.57 2.95 6.02
CA VAL A 47 5.72 2.44 5.28
C VAL A 47 6.51 3.58 4.64
N LEU A 48 5.85 4.51 3.91
CA LEU A 48 6.54 5.63 3.28
C LEU A 48 7.25 6.53 4.29
N ASN A 49 6.58 6.84 5.41
CA ASN A 49 7.16 7.63 6.49
C ASN A 49 8.39 6.95 7.12
N ALA A 50 8.34 5.64 7.34
CA ALA A 50 9.46 4.90 7.92
C ALA A 50 10.73 4.95 7.04
N PHE A 51 10.56 5.12 5.73
CA PHE A 51 11.64 5.29 4.76
C PHE A 51 11.95 6.74 4.39
N ASN A 52 11.35 7.72 5.08
CA ASN A 52 11.47 9.16 4.78
C ASN A 52 11.11 9.50 3.32
N ILE A 53 10.10 8.84 2.76
CA ILE A 53 9.61 9.10 1.42
C ILE A 53 8.43 10.07 1.51
N GLU A 54 8.66 11.32 1.14
CA GLU A 54 7.61 12.33 1.04
C GLU A 54 6.81 12.17 -0.26
N LEU A 55 5.87 11.23 -0.25
CA LEU A 55 4.98 10.97 -1.36
C LEU A 55 3.57 10.68 -0.83
N ASP A 56 2.55 11.26 -1.47
CA ASP A 56 1.17 10.87 -1.22
C ASP A 56 0.94 9.45 -1.78
N PRO A 57 0.52 8.46 -0.96
CA PRO A 57 0.16 7.12 -1.43
C PRO A 57 -0.76 7.12 -2.66
N LYS A 58 -1.64 8.12 -2.79
CA LYS A 58 -2.53 8.26 -3.94
C LYS A 58 -1.79 8.32 -5.28
N THR A 59 -0.57 8.88 -5.32
CA THR A 59 0.27 8.92 -6.53
C THR A 59 0.68 7.50 -6.97
N ILE A 60 0.97 6.63 -6.01
CA ILE A 60 1.27 5.22 -6.25
C ILE A 60 0.00 4.52 -6.74
N TYR A 61 -1.14 4.79 -6.08
CA TYR A 61 -2.42 4.17 -6.40
C TYR A 61 -2.89 4.50 -7.82
N ASP A 62 -2.79 5.76 -8.23
CA ASP A 62 -3.14 6.20 -9.58
C ASP A 62 -2.28 5.46 -10.64
N SER A 63 -1.02 5.16 -10.32
CA SER A 63 -0.12 4.39 -11.18
C SER A 63 -0.49 2.90 -11.22
N LEU A 64 -0.81 2.31 -10.06
CA LEU A 64 -1.28 0.92 -9.96
C LEU A 64 -2.59 0.70 -10.71
N LEU A 65 -3.56 1.62 -10.56
CA LEU A 65 -4.85 1.56 -11.23
C LEU A 65 -4.73 1.63 -12.75
N LYS A 66 -3.81 2.46 -13.28
CA LYS A 66 -3.53 2.51 -14.72
C LYS A 66 -3.09 1.14 -15.25
N ILE A 67 -2.12 0.51 -14.59
CA ILE A 67 -1.60 -0.81 -14.99
C ILE A 67 -2.69 -1.87 -14.87
N TYR A 68 -3.43 -1.88 -13.75
CA TYR A 68 -4.54 -2.80 -13.51
C TYR A 68 -5.60 -2.70 -14.61
N ASN A 69 -6.00 -1.49 -15.00
CA ASN A 69 -6.99 -1.27 -16.05
C ASN A 69 -6.51 -1.73 -17.43
N ILE A 70 -5.22 -1.52 -17.75
CA ILE A 70 -4.63 -2.03 -19.00
C ILE A 70 -4.74 -3.56 -19.03
N ILE A 71 -4.30 -4.24 -17.97
CA ILE A 71 -4.33 -5.71 -17.89
C ILE A 71 -5.77 -6.23 -17.96
N LYS A 72 -6.71 -5.56 -17.28
CA LYS A 72 -8.12 -5.93 -17.30
C LYS A 72 -8.72 -5.81 -18.69
N SER A 73 -8.47 -4.71 -19.40
CA SER A 73 -8.98 -4.49 -20.77
C SER A 73 -8.50 -5.52 -21.80
N VAL A 74 -7.32 -6.12 -21.59
CA VAL A 74 -6.81 -7.19 -22.47
C VAL A 74 -7.51 -8.52 -22.18
N LYS A 75 -7.91 -8.78 -20.93
CA LYS A 75 -8.62 -10.01 -20.54
C LYS A 75 -10.10 -10.00 -20.92
N ASP A 76 -10.69 -8.81 -21.05
CA ASP A 76 -12.10 -8.62 -21.39
C ASP A 76 -12.36 -8.64 -22.91
N ASN A 77 -11.31 -8.81 -23.75
CA ASN A 77 -11.38 -9.03 -25.21
C ASN A 77 -11.04 -10.48 -25.58
#